data_AF-A0A7K0CT16-F1
#
_entry.id   AF-A0A7K0CT16-F1
#
_cell.length_a   1.000
_cell.length_b   1.000
_cell.length_c   1.000
_cell.angle_alpha   90.00
_cell.angle_beta   90.00
_cell.angle_gamma   90.00
#
_symmetry.space_group_name_H-M   'P 1'
#
loop_
_entity.id
_entity.type
_entity.pdbx_description
1 polymer ?
#
loop_
_entity_poly.entity_id
_entity_poly.type
_entity_poly.pdbx_seq_one_letter_code
_entity_poly.pdbx_strand_id
1 'polypeptide(L)'
;MNGLDWAVLIGYFGVMTAIGLWSHRRVSDVSDFFTAGGKMPWWLCGISHHMSGYSAVMFTGYAGIAYTYGVTSFVTWSFPIAVGVFIGAKLFAPRLNRLRSRLHVASPLEYLKNRYNIPTQQALAWSGVLRRSSTSARNGRPSPPCCPSSPASRSTRAS
;
A
#
# COMPACT_ATOMS: atom_id res chain seq x y z
N MET A 1 -2.35 -28.05 20.07
CA MET A 1 -1.28 -27.22 19.51
C MET A 1 0.03 -27.80 20.01
N ASN A 2 0.80 -28.40 19.13
CA ASN A 2 2.09 -28.99 19.42
C ASN A 2 3.16 -27.90 19.57
N GLY A 3 4.28 -28.22 20.21
CA GLY A 3 5.43 -27.29 20.33
C GLY A 3 5.95 -26.79 18.97
N LEU A 4 5.79 -27.60 17.91
CA LEU A 4 6.09 -27.23 16.53
C LEU A 4 5.23 -26.07 16.01
N ASP A 5 3.95 -26.00 16.38
CA ASP A 5 3.06 -24.92 15.93
C ASP A 5 3.53 -23.57 16.48
N TRP A 6 3.94 -23.54 17.75
CA TRP A 6 4.52 -22.35 18.40
C TRP A 6 5.86 -21.95 17.81
N ALA A 7 6.71 -22.93 17.49
CA ALA A 7 8.01 -22.66 16.86
C ALA A 7 7.84 -21.98 15.49
N VAL A 8 6.91 -22.45 14.65
CA VAL A 8 6.62 -21.84 13.34
C VAL A 8 6.06 -20.42 13.52
N LEU A 9 5.16 -20.21 14.47
CA LEU A 9 4.57 -18.90 14.74
C LEU A 9 5.63 -17.88 15.16
N ILE A 10 6.46 -18.23 16.15
CA ILE A 10 7.53 -17.36 16.64
C ILE A 10 8.56 -17.11 15.54
N GLY A 11 8.91 -18.13 14.75
CA GLY A 11 9.82 -18.00 13.61
C GLY A 11 9.31 -17.01 12.56
N TYR A 12 8.03 -17.08 12.20
CA TYR A 12 7.42 -16.15 11.25
C TYR A 12 7.50 -14.69 11.73
N PHE A 13 7.09 -14.43 12.97
CA PHE A 13 7.19 -13.08 13.54
C PHE A 13 8.64 -12.61 13.64
N GLY A 14 9.56 -13.49 14.04
CA GLY A 14 10.99 -13.19 14.10
C GLY A 14 11.56 -12.75 12.76
N VAL A 15 11.26 -13.48 11.68
CA VAL A 15 11.69 -13.13 10.31
C VAL A 15 11.09 -11.79 9.88
N MET A 16 9.79 -11.58 10.10
CA MET A 16 9.13 -10.32 9.73
C MET A 16 9.72 -9.11 10.46
N THR A 17 9.94 -9.22 11.77
CA THR A 17 10.58 -8.16 12.56
C THR A 17 12.04 -7.94 12.13
N ALA A 18 12.79 -9.01 11.85
CA ALA A 18 14.18 -8.90 11.38
C ALA A 18 14.28 -8.14 10.05
N ILE A 19 13.42 -8.47 9.07
CA ILE A 19 13.37 -7.77 7.78
C ILE A 19 12.96 -6.30 7.98
N GLY A 20 11.99 -6.04 8.86
CA GLY A 20 11.56 -4.68 9.20
C GLY A 20 12.68 -3.83 9.79
N LEU A 21 13.40 -4.36 10.79
CA LEU A 21 14.53 -3.67 11.43
C LEU A 21 15.71 -3.49 10.47
N TRP A 22 15.98 -4.48 9.62
CA TRP A 22 17.02 -4.41 8.60
C TRP A 22 16.71 -3.32 7.56
N SER A 23 15.46 -3.25 7.10
CA SER A 23 14.99 -2.22 6.17
C SER A 23 15.00 -0.83 6.80
N HIS A 24 14.56 -0.70 8.06
CA HIS A 24 14.57 0.57 8.79
C HIS A 24 15.98 1.17 8.90
N ARG A 25 17.01 0.33 9.09
CA ARG A 25 18.42 0.79 9.14
C ARG A 25 18.97 1.28 7.80
N ARG A 26 18.28 1.00 6.68
CA ARG A 26 18.70 1.36 5.31
C ARG A 26 18.00 2.58 4.75
N VAL A 27 16.95 3.08 5.42
CA VAL A 27 16.15 4.23 4.96
C VAL A 27 16.50 5.44 5.83
N SER A 28 17.23 6.40 5.26
CA SER A 28 17.61 7.66 5.95
C SER A 28 16.74 8.84 5.58
N ASP A 29 16.13 8.83 4.38
CA ASP A 29 15.37 9.96 3.86
C ASP A 29 13.96 9.56 3.39
N VAL A 30 13.02 10.51 3.42
CA VAL A 30 11.62 10.28 3.00
C VAL A 30 11.55 9.90 1.52
N SER A 31 12.43 10.49 0.70
CA SER A 31 12.53 10.17 -0.74
C SER A 31 13.00 8.72 -0.99
N ASP A 32 13.87 8.20 -0.13
CA ASP A 32 14.34 6.82 -0.13
C ASP A 32 13.28 5.84 0.36
N PHE A 33 12.38 6.25 1.26
CA PHE A 33 11.24 5.41 1.64
C PHE A 33 10.25 5.21 0.48
N PHE A 34 9.96 6.26 -0.28
CA PHE A 34 9.01 6.19 -1.40
C PHE A 34 9.61 5.60 -2.68
N THR A 35 10.92 5.73 -2.88
CA THR A 35 11.56 5.38 -4.16
C THR A 35 12.64 4.30 -4.02
N ALA A 36 13.04 3.92 -2.80
CA ALA A 36 14.22 3.10 -2.49
C ALA A 36 15.43 3.47 -3.34
N GLY A 37 15.71 4.78 -3.41
CA GLY A 37 16.83 5.33 -4.18
C GLY A 37 16.81 4.98 -5.68
N GLY A 38 15.65 4.65 -6.27
CA GLY A 38 15.54 4.24 -7.68
C GLY A 38 16.04 2.82 -7.98
N LYS A 39 16.37 2.02 -6.96
CA LYS A 39 16.95 0.67 -7.09
C LYS A 39 15.96 -0.46 -6.92
N MET A 40 14.66 -0.17 -6.76
CA MET A 40 13.62 -1.20 -6.67
C MET A 40 13.49 -1.94 -8.01
N PRO A 41 13.80 -3.25 -8.06
CA PRO A 41 13.62 -3.99 -9.29
C PRO A 41 12.13 -4.19 -9.58
N TRP A 42 11.77 -4.18 -10.87
CA TRP A 42 10.39 -4.22 -11.34
C TRP A 42 9.61 -5.46 -10.84
N TRP A 43 10.29 -6.60 -10.69
CA TRP A 43 9.68 -7.82 -10.17
C TRP A 43 9.25 -7.68 -8.70
N LEU A 44 10.06 -7.02 -7.87
CA LEU A 44 9.76 -6.81 -6.45
C LEU A 44 8.57 -5.86 -6.29
N CYS A 45 8.48 -4.82 -7.14
CA CYS A 45 7.34 -3.93 -7.20
C CYS A 45 6.05 -4.67 -7.62
N GLY A 46 6.14 -5.58 -8.59
CA GLY A 46 5.03 -6.43 -9.01
C GLY A 46 4.53 -7.36 -7.90
N ILE A 47 5.44 -8.03 -7.19
CA ILE A 47 5.09 -8.92 -6.07
C ILE A 47 4.43 -8.12 -4.94
N SER A 48 4.96 -6.94 -4.60
CA SER A 48 4.38 -6.06 -3.57
C SER A 48 2.97 -5.60 -3.95
N HIS A 49 2.75 -5.22 -5.22
CA HIS A 49 1.43 -4.83 -5.71
C HIS A 49 0.43 -5.99 -5.61
N HIS A 50 0.85 -7.19 -5.97
CA HIS A 50 0.02 -8.38 -5.87
C HIS A 50 -0.33 -8.72 -4.42
N MET A 51 0.65 -8.70 -3.52
CA MET A 51 0.46 -8.96 -2.08
C MET A 51 -0.46 -7.94 -1.40
N SER A 52 -0.45 -6.69 -1.85
CA SER A 52 -1.30 -5.61 -1.30
C SER A 52 -2.81 -5.88 -1.49
N GLY A 53 -3.18 -6.73 -2.44
CA GLY A 53 -4.57 -7.13 -2.68
C GLY A 53 -5.04 -8.33 -1.83
N TYR A 54 -4.14 -9.04 -1.16
CA TYR A 54 -4.51 -10.23 -0.38
C TYR A 54 -4.93 -9.87 1.05
N SER A 55 -5.98 -10.57 1.51
CA SER A 55 -6.43 -10.49 2.91
C SER A 55 -6.84 -11.88 3.40
N ALA A 56 -6.89 -12.08 4.72
CA ALA A 56 -7.32 -13.35 5.31
C ALA A 56 -8.72 -13.77 4.81
N VAL A 57 -9.63 -12.80 4.66
CA VAL A 57 -10.99 -13.01 4.17
C VAL A 57 -11.02 -13.49 2.72
N MET A 58 -10.06 -13.06 1.90
CA MET A 58 -9.94 -13.55 0.52
C MET A 58 -9.64 -15.05 0.52
N PHE A 59 -8.67 -15.52 1.32
CA PHE A 59 -8.31 -16.94 1.33
C PHE A 59 -9.47 -17.84 1.76
N THR A 60 -10.20 -17.45 2.80
CA THR A 60 -11.37 -18.22 3.26
C THR A 60 -12.56 -18.08 2.31
N GLY A 61 -12.79 -16.90 1.74
CA GLY A 61 -13.83 -16.64 0.76
C GLY A 61 -13.63 -17.46 -0.53
N TYR A 62 -12.42 -17.47 -1.08
CA TYR A 62 -12.10 -18.27 -2.26
C TYR A 62 -12.13 -19.77 -1.98
N ALA A 63 -11.75 -20.23 -0.78
CA ALA A 63 -11.92 -21.62 -0.41
C ALA A 63 -13.40 -22.04 -0.43
N GLY A 64 -14.29 -21.18 0.07
CA GLY A 64 -15.75 -21.42 0.01
C GLY A 64 -16.31 -21.44 -1.41
N ILE A 65 -15.89 -20.50 -2.27
CA ILE A 65 -16.31 -20.45 -3.67
C ILE A 65 -15.76 -21.64 -4.47
N ALA A 66 -14.51 -22.04 -4.22
CA ALA A 66 -13.91 -23.20 -4.85
C ALA A 66 -14.62 -24.50 -4.46
N TYR A 67 -15.15 -24.60 -3.24
CA TYR A 67 -15.94 -25.74 -2.80
C TYR A 67 -17.25 -25.90 -3.59
N THR A 68 -17.89 -24.79 -3.97
CA THR A 68 -19.20 -24.82 -4.67
C THR A 68 -19.08 -24.85 -6.20
N TYR A 69 -18.12 -24.12 -6.78
CA TYR A 69 -17.98 -23.94 -8.23
C TYR A 69 -16.76 -24.67 -8.82
N GLY A 70 -15.95 -25.35 -8.00
CA GLY A 70 -14.80 -26.14 -8.44
C GLY A 70 -13.71 -25.30 -9.11
N VAL A 71 -12.97 -25.93 -10.03
CA VAL A 71 -11.80 -25.33 -10.72
C VAL A 71 -12.20 -24.17 -11.65
N THR A 72 -13.45 -24.14 -12.12
CA THR A 72 -13.98 -23.11 -13.02
C THR A 72 -13.93 -21.72 -12.38
N SER A 73 -14.13 -21.63 -11.06
CA SER A 73 -13.99 -20.41 -10.26
C SER A 73 -12.63 -19.72 -10.43
N PHE A 74 -11.58 -20.53 -10.56
CA PHE A 74 -10.21 -20.04 -10.64
C PHE A 74 -9.94 -19.34 -11.97
N VAL A 75 -10.52 -19.86 -13.05
CA VAL A 75 -10.39 -19.29 -14.40
C VAL A 75 -11.15 -17.97 -14.49
N THR A 76 -12.39 -17.93 -13.99
CA THR A 76 -13.24 -16.72 -14.01
C THR A 76 -12.66 -15.59 -13.18
N TRP A 77 -11.86 -15.89 -12.15
CA TRP A 77 -11.21 -14.88 -11.32
C TRP A 77 -9.82 -14.48 -11.82
N SER A 78 -8.99 -15.45 -12.18
CA SER A 78 -7.59 -15.20 -12.57
C SER A 78 -7.48 -14.55 -13.95
N PHE A 79 -8.34 -14.93 -14.90
CA PHE A 79 -8.29 -14.42 -16.27
C PHE A 79 -8.55 -12.91 -16.37
N PRO A 80 -9.65 -12.34 -15.81
CA PRO A 80 -9.87 -10.90 -15.87
C PRO A 80 -8.82 -10.10 -15.07
N ILE A 81 -8.28 -10.64 -13.99
CA ILE A 81 -7.20 -9.99 -13.24
C ILE A 81 -5.92 -9.97 -14.07
N ALA A 82 -5.54 -11.08 -14.70
CA ALA A 82 -4.36 -11.15 -15.56
C ALA A 82 -4.48 -10.18 -16.74
N VAL A 83 -5.64 -10.15 -17.40
CA VAL A 83 -5.91 -9.21 -18.51
C VAL A 83 -5.90 -7.77 -18.03
N GLY A 84 -6.54 -7.46 -16.90
CA GLY A 84 -6.58 -6.12 -16.32
C GLY A 84 -5.18 -5.61 -15.91
N VAL A 85 -4.37 -6.46 -15.29
CA VAL A 85 -2.98 -6.14 -14.92
C VAL A 85 -2.11 -5.99 -16.17
N PHE A 86 -2.29 -6.83 -17.20
CA PHE A 86 -1.53 -6.73 -18.44
C PHE A 86 -1.82 -5.42 -19.19
N ILE A 87 -3.09 -5.08 -19.36
CA ILE A 87 -3.53 -3.82 -19.99
C ILE A 87 -3.08 -2.64 -19.15
N GLY A 88 -3.27 -2.70 -17.83
CA GLY A 88 -2.84 -1.68 -16.87
C GLY A 88 -1.33 -1.44 -16.92
N ALA A 89 -0.52 -2.50 -16.93
CA ALA A 89 0.93 -2.41 -17.06
C ALA A 89 1.33 -1.77 -18.38
N LYS A 90 0.74 -2.16 -19.51
CA LYS A 90 1.04 -1.57 -20.83
C LYS A 90 0.68 -0.09 -20.94
N LEU A 91 -0.43 0.35 -20.33
CA LEU A 91 -0.90 1.74 -20.45
C LEU A 91 -0.29 2.67 -19.39
N PHE A 92 -0.21 2.21 -18.14
CA PHE A 92 0.22 3.02 -17.00
C PHE A 92 1.73 2.96 -16.79
N ALA A 93 2.41 1.83 -16.99
CA ALA A 93 3.86 1.75 -16.77
C ALA A 93 4.66 2.74 -17.65
N PRO A 94 4.45 2.84 -18.98
CA PRO A 94 5.20 3.80 -19.79
C PRO A 94 4.81 5.25 -19.53
N ARG A 95 3.54 5.54 -19.19
CA ARG A 95 3.11 6.89 -18.82
C ARG A 95 3.73 7.32 -17.49
N LEU A 96 3.65 6.49 -16.47
CA LEU A 96 4.19 6.79 -15.14
C LEU A 96 5.71 6.86 -15.15
N ASN A 97 6.41 6.01 -15.90
CA ASN A 97 7.88 6.11 -16.03
C ASN A 97 8.29 7.40 -16.75
N ARG A 98 7.58 7.83 -17.80
CA ARG A 98 7.84 9.12 -18.47
C ARG A 98 7.57 10.34 -17.57
N LEU A 99 6.51 10.30 -16.76
CA LEU A 99 6.19 11.36 -15.80
C LEU A 99 7.21 11.40 -14.64
N ARG A 100 7.63 10.22 -14.15
CA ARG A 100 8.66 10.08 -13.12
C ARG A 100 10.01 10.64 -13.58
N SER A 101 10.47 10.30 -14.79
CA SER A 101 11.74 10.80 -15.34
C SER A 101 11.77 12.31 -15.58
N ARG A 102 10.61 12.95 -15.78
CA ARG A 102 10.54 14.40 -16.06
C ARG A 102 10.30 15.26 -14.81
N LEU A 103 9.63 14.73 -13.79
CA LEU A 103 9.20 15.55 -12.64
C LEU A 103 9.92 15.20 -11.33
N HIS A 104 10.66 14.08 -11.26
CA HIS A 104 11.32 13.60 -10.02
C HIS A 104 10.36 13.49 -8.80
N VAL A 105 9.06 13.37 -9.05
CA VAL A 105 8.06 13.32 -7.98
C VAL A 105 7.86 11.88 -7.51
N ALA A 106 8.04 11.66 -6.21
CA ALA A 106 7.96 10.33 -5.59
C ALA A 106 6.52 9.87 -5.35
N SER A 107 5.53 10.78 -5.28
CA SER A 107 4.14 10.45 -4.95
C SER A 107 3.11 10.93 -6.00
N PRO A 108 2.10 10.12 -6.36
CA PRO A 108 1.02 10.56 -7.25
C PRO A 108 0.25 11.79 -6.76
N LEU A 109 0.22 12.04 -5.44
CA LEU A 109 -0.46 13.18 -4.83
C LEU A 109 0.27 14.50 -5.07
N GLU A 110 1.60 14.45 -5.13
CA GLU A 110 2.44 15.62 -5.39
C GLU A 110 2.40 16.02 -6.88
N TYR A 111 2.14 15.06 -7.78
CA TYR A 111 1.75 15.36 -9.16
C TYR A 111 0.38 16.06 -9.25
N LEU A 112 -0.60 15.62 -8.45
CA LEU A 112 -1.92 16.26 -8.39
C LEU A 112 -1.84 17.69 -7.83
N LYS A 113 -1.01 17.92 -6.81
CA LYS A 113 -0.74 19.24 -6.22
C LYS A 113 -0.23 20.23 -7.26
N ASN A 114 0.70 19.81 -8.12
CA ASN A 114 1.31 20.68 -9.12
C ASN A 114 0.39 20.97 -10.32
N ARG A 115 -0.64 20.14 -10.54
CA ARG A 115 -1.57 20.25 -11.68
C ARG A 115 -2.93 20.88 -11.34
N TYR A 116 -3.47 20.64 -10.14
CA TYR A 116 -4.88 20.92 -9.81
C TYR A 116 -5.15 21.73 -8.53
N ASN A 117 -4.11 22.14 -7.78
CA ASN A 117 -4.17 22.90 -6.51
C ASN A 117 -4.41 22.07 -5.22
N ILE A 118 -4.07 22.69 -4.08
CA ILE A 118 -4.16 22.16 -2.70
C ILE A 118 -5.57 21.67 -2.27
N PRO A 119 -6.70 22.34 -2.59
CA PRO A 119 -8.01 21.89 -2.12
C PRO A 119 -8.43 20.53 -2.73
N THR A 120 -8.04 20.25 -3.98
CA THR A 120 -8.34 18.96 -4.62
C THR A 120 -7.54 17.81 -3.99
N GLN A 121 -6.29 18.08 -3.57
CA GLN A 121 -5.48 17.11 -2.83
C GLN A 121 -6.13 16.75 -1.48
N GLN A 122 -6.63 17.76 -0.76
CA GLN A 122 -7.33 17.54 0.51
C GLN A 122 -8.64 16.77 0.29
N ALA A 123 -9.46 17.14 -0.69
CA ALA A 123 -10.71 16.43 -0.98
C ALA A 123 -10.47 14.93 -1.27
N LEU A 124 -9.42 14.59 -2.02
CA LEU A 124 -9.06 13.19 -2.29
C LEU A 124 -8.58 12.48 -1.02
N ALA A 125 -7.77 13.16 -0.19
CA ALA A 125 -7.32 12.63 1.10
C ALA A 125 -8.50 12.36 2.06
N TRP A 126 -9.42 13.31 2.19
CA TRP A 126 -10.64 13.15 2.99
C TRP A 126 -11.52 12.01 2.47
N SER A 127 -11.64 11.84 1.14
CA SER A 127 -12.40 10.72 0.57
C SER A 127 -11.82 9.34 0.94
N GLY A 128 -10.48 9.24 1.05
CA GLY A 128 -9.79 8.02 1.45
C GLY A 128 -9.98 7.70 2.92
N VAL A 129 -9.88 8.70 3.78
CA VAL A 129 -10.15 8.57 5.22
C VAL A 129 -11.60 8.21 5.47
N LEU A 130 -12.54 8.83 4.76
CA LEU A 130 -13.97 8.54 4.87
C LEU A 130 -14.28 7.08 4.52
N ARG A 131 -13.76 6.56 3.42
CA ARG A 131 -13.96 5.14 3.06
C ARG A 131 -13.44 4.19 4.15
N ARG A 132 -12.35 4.57 4.82
CA ARG A 132 -11.76 3.78 5.91
C ARG A 132 -12.55 3.92 7.21
N SER A 133 -13.04 5.11 7.55
CA SER A 133 -13.84 5.37 8.75
C SER A 133 -15.25 4.77 8.66
N SER A 134 -15.89 4.79 7.48
CA SER A 134 -17.18 4.12 7.24
C SER A 134 -17.09 2.59 7.37
N THR A 135 -15.88 2.02 7.21
CA THR A 135 -15.62 0.60 7.48
C THR A 135 -15.42 0.35 8.98
N SER A 136 -14.80 1.28 9.70
CA SER A 136 -14.64 1.24 11.17
C SER A 136 -15.97 1.37 11.92
N ALA A 137 -16.95 2.07 11.37
CA ALA A 137 -18.29 2.20 11.96
C ALA A 137 -19.08 0.87 11.97
N ARG A 138 -18.63 -0.15 11.22
CA ARG A 138 -19.24 -1.49 11.21
C ARG A 138 -18.63 -2.44 12.25
N ASN A 139 -17.52 -2.09 12.88
CA ASN A 139 -16.81 -2.91 13.85
C ASN A 139 -16.61 -2.07 15.11
N GLY A 140 -17.64 -2.04 15.96
CA GLY A 140 -17.86 -1.08 17.05
C GLY A 140 -16.76 -0.99 18.11
N ARG A 141 -15.64 -0.35 17.78
CA ARG A 141 -14.68 0.19 18.75
C ARG A 141 -14.24 1.59 18.29
N PRO A 142 -14.35 2.61 19.16
CA PRO A 142 -13.86 3.94 18.84
C PRO A 142 -12.34 3.94 18.84
N SER A 143 -11.73 4.14 17.67
CA SER A 143 -10.33 4.58 17.59
C SER A 143 -10.26 6.06 17.98
N PRO A 144 -9.30 6.48 18.81
CA PRO A 144 -9.18 7.88 19.22
C PRO A 144 -8.88 8.78 18.01
N PRO A 145 -9.31 10.05 18.05
CA PRO A 145 -9.03 11.01 17.00
C PRO A 145 -7.52 11.27 16.94
N CYS A 146 -6.85 10.81 15.87
CA CYS A 146 -5.56 11.37 15.52
C CYS A 146 -5.77 12.82 15.12
N CYS A 147 -5.30 13.73 15.98
CA CYS A 147 -5.41 15.17 15.83
C CYS A 147 -5.07 15.67 14.42
N PRO A 148 -5.83 16.64 13.90
CA PRO A 148 -5.45 17.35 12.69
C PRO A 148 -4.25 18.26 13.00
N SER A 149 -3.25 18.22 12.12
CA SER A 149 -2.36 19.34 11.78
C SER A 149 -2.16 20.42 12.86
N SER A 150 -1.03 20.38 13.59
CA SER A 150 -0.52 21.57 14.27
C SER A 150 0.34 22.38 13.30
N PRO A 151 -0.03 23.62 12.95
CA PRO A 151 0.84 24.55 12.24
C PRO A 151 1.43 25.53 13.26
N ALA A 152 2.75 25.52 13.47
CA ALA A 152 3.58 26.70 13.80
C ALA A 152 4.95 26.29 14.38
N SER A 153 5.90 25.99 13.50
CA SER A 153 7.30 26.33 13.78
C SER A 153 7.45 27.85 13.64
N ARG A 154 7.23 28.59 14.73
CA ARG A 154 7.45 30.03 14.79
C ARG A 154 8.88 30.30 15.29
N SER A 155 9.74 30.76 14.38
CA SER A 155 10.74 31.80 14.61
C SER A 155 11.69 31.61 15.80
N THR A 156 12.85 30.99 15.54
CA THR A 156 14.12 31.41 16.15
C THR A 156 14.34 32.91 15.84
N ARG A 157 14.18 33.76 16.85
CA ARG A 157 14.60 35.16 16.83
C ARG A 157 15.67 35.34 17.93
N ALA A 158 16.85 35.75 17.47
CA ALA A 158 17.87 36.56 18.13
C ALA A 158 17.94 36.57 19.67
N SER A 159 19.08 36.13 20.20
CA SER A 159 19.85 36.84 21.23
C SER A 159 21.32 36.48 21.04
#